data_AF-A0AAD5GIB1-F1
#
_entry.id   AF-A0AAD5GIB1-F1
#
_cell.length_a   1.000
_cell.length_b   1.000
_cell.length_c   1.000
_cell.angle_alpha   90.00
_cell.angle_beta   90.00
_cell.angle_gamma   90.00
#
_symmetry.space_group_name_H-M   'P 1'
#
loop_
_entity.id
_entity.type
_entity.pdbx_description
1 polymer ?
#
loop_
_entity_poly.entity_id
_entity_poly.type
_entity_poly.pdbx_seq_one_letter_code
_entity_poly.pdbx_strand_id
1 'polypeptide(L)'
;MKIPLEQIKLATNDFHDDFKIGRGGYGKVYKADLFHFDVQRYYKDNVYQRATQAELLGYQRRKSKVAIKRLDRRYGQGTAEFLQEISVLSYFRHQNLVTLLGFCDEDQERILVYEYASNGSLDEYISSTDNTKNYPWAQHLQICLDAARGLEFLHNGDEWEWEQKLPKDYKKIIRMSKFPVANTSRKKDLYSLLSSGILLHNDKLLFSISINGVTNEMVSSKMFSFKDVKWRSISKSRFPKVAKISDNLNLNIRIQIKPQLLTPGMMYGAYLVFKFCNRRKVSTQPLYVNLKYKMAGETLHAYFAKWRPGGEWLMVELFQFLNTNETVNCDILLESFCHYYCGNWGIFVEGLEFNAMASVEEYKENNKPSDEKNVERLLKPESYMDLAEQMVIDHEEIFKRSENSIQNVSKEEIWHMLLNGILIDNGEKIFSLSKVNWKKCHMLRAKAVICDALNEKFYRIKHQTQLRSCRFEDAVEILCYHEFRIKCEVETRMLSSDTSYACFLVFQLSEKYHGIKYPVKARDLLPYRKQRTNIISFTTQSTMNLSNIKWIPEQREDGWMEVRVWEITSDMHNEESIPMDLKLISFEGKFSDLIISGIEFRPI
;
A
#
# COMPACT_ATOMS: atom_id res chain seq x y z
N MET A 1 -11.81 -19.10 16.71
CA MET A 1 -12.07 -20.44 16.12
C MET A 1 -10.88 -21.03 15.35
N LYS A 2 -9.66 -20.49 15.47
CA LYS A 2 -8.47 -21.03 14.80
C LYS A 2 -7.99 -22.31 15.51
N ILE A 3 -7.70 -23.36 14.75
CA ILE A 3 -7.15 -24.64 15.24
C ILE A 3 -5.74 -24.78 14.67
N PRO A 4 -4.72 -25.05 15.51
CA PRO A 4 -3.34 -25.24 15.04
C PRO A 4 -3.19 -26.43 14.09
N LEU A 5 -2.37 -26.29 13.05
CA LEU A 5 -2.14 -27.33 12.04
C LEU A 5 -1.63 -28.63 12.66
N GLU A 6 -0.73 -28.55 13.64
CA GLU A 6 -0.17 -29.73 14.31
C GLU A 6 -1.24 -30.61 14.96
N GLN A 7 -2.26 -30.00 15.56
CA GLN A 7 -3.36 -30.75 16.19
C GLN A 7 -4.18 -31.51 15.14
N ILE A 8 -4.36 -30.92 13.96
CA ILE A 8 -5.08 -31.54 12.85
C ILE A 8 -4.26 -32.70 12.26
N LYS A 9 -2.95 -32.51 12.08
CA LYS A 9 -2.04 -33.57 11.61
C LYS A 9 -2.02 -34.75 12.57
N LEU A 10 -1.88 -34.50 13.88
CA LEU A 10 -1.93 -35.56 14.89
C LEU A 10 -3.26 -36.33 14.86
N ALA A 11 -4.39 -35.62 14.73
CA ALA A 11 -5.71 -36.25 14.72
C ALA A 11 -6.00 -37.07 13.44
N THR A 12 -5.36 -36.74 12.33
CA THR A 12 -5.59 -37.38 11.02
C THR A 12 -4.45 -38.30 10.58
N ASN A 13 -3.46 -38.53 11.46
CA ASN A 13 -2.21 -39.22 11.14
C ASN A 13 -1.55 -38.64 9.87
N ASP A 14 -1.32 -37.33 9.87
CA ASP A 14 -0.83 -36.54 8.74
C ASP A 14 -1.66 -36.74 7.46
N PHE A 15 -2.98 -36.65 7.60
CA PHE A 15 -3.94 -36.80 6.50
C PHE A 15 -3.86 -38.16 5.78
N HIS A 16 -3.62 -39.24 6.54
CA HIS A 16 -3.58 -40.60 6.02
C HIS A 16 -4.91 -40.98 5.34
N ASP A 17 -4.85 -41.76 4.25
CA ASP A 17 -6.05 -42.09 3.47
C ASP A 17 -7.05 -42.97 4.24
N ASP A 18 -6.65 -43.65 5.32
CA ASP A 18 -7.57 -44.39 6.22
C ASP A 18 -8.58 -43.48 6.93
N PHE A 19 -8.23 -42.20 7.11
CA PHE A 19 -9.10 -41.20 7.73
C PHE A 19 -9.95 -40.48 6.70
N LYS A 20 -9.72 -40.71 5.40
CA LYS A 20 -10.42 -40.04 4.31
C LYS A 20 -11.83 -40.60 4.16
N ILE A 21 -12.82 -39.72 4.24
CA ILE A 21 -14.24 -40.07 4.07
C ILE A 21 -14.80 -39.64 2.72
N GLY A 22 -14.07 -38.82 1.96
CA GLY A 22 -14.53 -38.43 0.63
C GLY A 22 -13.72 -37.30 0.00
N ARG A 23 -14.26 -36.74 -1.07
CA ARG A 23 -13.73 -35.58 -1.77
C ARG A 23 -14.86 -34.58 -1.99
N GLY A 24 -14.76 -33.41 -1.36
CA GLY A 24 -15.67 -32.30 -1.63
C GLY A 24 -15.27 -31.58 -2.92
N GLY A 25 -16.05 -30.57 -3.33
CA GLY A 25 -15.82 -29.81 -4.56
C GLY A 25 -14.42 -29.17 -4.68
N TYR A 26 -13.74 -28.93 -3.56
CA TYR A 26 -12.48 -28.17 -3.51
C TYR A 26 -11.36 -28.85 -2.70
N GLY A 27 -11.51 -30.13 -2.33
CA GLY A 27 -10.52 -30.78 -1.45
C GLY A 27 -10.90 -32.16 -0.92
N LYS A 28 -9.95 -32.85 -0.29
CA LYS A 28 -10.19 -34.13 0.41
C LYS A 28 -10.84 -33.85 1.78
N VAL A 29 -11.73 -34.74 2.21
CA VAL A 29 -12.38 -34.65 3.53
C VAL A 29 -11.98 -35.85 4.38
N TYR A 30 -11.58 -35.58 5.62
CA TYR A 30 -11.11 -36.55 6.60
C TYR A 30 -12.01 -36.57 7.84
N LYS A 31 -12.08 -37.70 8.53
CA LYS A 31 -12.81 -37.89 9.79
C LYS A 31 -11.83 -38.15 10.91
N ALA A 32 -11.90 -37.37 11.98
CA ALA A 32 -11.04 -37.56 13.15
C ALA A 32 -11.73 -37.09 14.44
N ASP A 33 -11.22 -37.50 15.59
CA ASP A 33 -11.58 -36.93 16.90
C ASP A 33 -10.66 -35.73 17.21
N LEU A 34 -11.23 -34.53 17.30
CA LEU A 34 -10.47 -33.28 17.42
C LEU A 34 -10.99 -32.40 18.57
N PHE A 35 -10.08 -31.72 19.28
CA PHE A 35 -10.47 -30.64 20.19
C PHE A 35 -10.75 -29.37 19.40
N HIS A 36 -11.98 -28.88 19.49
CA HIS A 36 -12.42 -27.68 18.79
C HIS A 36 -13.17 -26.74 19.74
N PHE A 37 -13.49 -25.55 19.23
CA PHE A 37 -14.24 -24.56 19.97
C PHE A 37 -15.67 -25.07 20.23
N ASP A 38 -16.17 -24.97 21.47
CA ASP A 38 -17.57 -25.29 21.77
C ASP A 38 -18.46 -24.13 21.30
N VAL A 39 -18.70 -24.13 19.99
CA VAL A 39 -19.45 -23.08 19.34
C VAL A 39 -20.89 -23.03 19.88
N GLN A 40 -21.48 -24.15 20.30
CA GLN A 40 -22.85 -24.16 20.85
C GLN A 40 -22.94 -23.39 22.16
N ARG A 41 -21.99 -23.62 23.08
CA ARG A 41 -21.92 -22.92 24.36
C ARG A 41 -21.61 -21.43 24.19
N TYR A 42 -20.67 -21.08 23.32
CA TYR A 42 -20.30 -19.68 23.08
C TYR A 42 -21.49 -18.80 22.66
N TYR A 43 -22.34 -19.27 21.73
CA TYR A 43 -23.50 -18.49 21.28
C TYR A 43 -24.65 -18.47 22.28
N LYS A 44 -24.74 -19.48 23.17
CA LYS A 44 -25.68 -19.47 24.29
C LYS A 44 -25.32 -18.40 25.32
N ASP A 45 -24.02 -18.20 25.53
CA ASP A 45 -23.49 -17.30 26.56
C ASP A 45 -23.24 -15.87 26.03
N ASN A 46 -23.02 -15.68 24.73
CA ASN A 46 -22.67 -14.38 24.12
C ASN A 46 -23.54 -14.11 22.88
N VAL A 47 -24.66 -13.43 23.08
CA VAL A 47 -25.59 -13.03 22.01
C VAL A 47 -24.85 -12.22 20.93
N TYR A 48 -24.38 -12.94 19.91
CA TYR A 48 -23.81 -12.48 18.63
C TYR A 48 -22.79 -11.32 18.68
N GLN A 49 -21.79 -11.39 19.56
CA GLN A 49 -20.59 -10.53 19.50
C GLN A 49 -19.39 -11.26 18.88
N ARG A 50 -18.46 -10.51 18.26
CA ARG A 50 -17.15 -11.04 17.84
C ARG A 50 -16.29 -11.28 19.08
N ALA A 51 -15.92 -12.53 19.33
CA ALA A 51 -15.00 -12.87 20.42
C ALA A 51 -13.61 -12.28 20.14
N THR A 52 -13.07 -11.56 21.11
CA THR A 52 -11.65 -11.21 21.14
C THR A 52 -10.80 -12.46 21.39
N GLN A 53 -9.52 -12.42 20.99
CA GLN A 53 -8.60 -13.54 21.17
C GLN A 53 -8.40 -13.90 22.66
N ALA A 54 -8.53 -12.93 23.57
CA ALA A 54 -8.47 -13.13 25.02
C ALA A 54 -9.70 -13.89 25.55
N GLU A 55 -10.91 -13.57 25.06
CA GLU A 55 -12.14 -14.28 25.44
C GLU A 55 -12.13 -15.73 24.94
N LEU A 56 -11.63 -15.97 23.72
CA LEU A 56 -11.54 -17.32 23.13
C LEU A 56 -10.62 -18.27 23.92
N LEU A 57 -9.66 -17.75 24.69
CA LEU A 57 -8.79 -18.55 25.56
C LEU A 57 -9.48 -18.98 26.87
N GLY A 58 -10.57 -18.32 27.27
CA GLY A 58 -11.36 -18.64 28.46
C GLY A 58 -12.47 -19.67 28.26
N TYR A 59 -12.81 -20.01 27.01
CA TYR A 59 -13.85 -21.01 26.69
C TYR A 59 -13.28 -22.43 26.61
N GLN A 60 -13.93 -23.38 27.28
CA GLN A 60 -13.55 -24.80 27.24
C GLN A 60 -13.67 -25.35 25.81
N ARG A 61 -12.58 -25.92 25.30
CA ARG A 61 -12.59 -26.71 24.06
C ARG A 61 -13.23 -28.07 24.31
N ARG A 62 -14.03 -28.54 23.36
CA ARG A 62 -14.65 -29.86 23.40
C ARG A 62 -13.99 -30.79 22.40
N LYS A 63 -13.78 -32.05 22.79
CA LYS A 63 -13.39 -33.12 21.87
C LYS A 63 -14.64 -33.77 21.27
N SER A 64 -14.71 -33.84 19.96
CA SER A 64 -15.77 -34.59 19.26
C SER A 64 -15.29 -35.12 17.92
N LYS A 65 -16.09 -35.99 17.28
CA LYS A 65 -15.87 -36.42 15.90
C LYS A 65 -16.19 -35.26 14.96
N VAL A 66 -15.24 -34.94 14.09
CA VAL A 66 -15.34 -33.82 13.14
C VAL A 66 -15.05 -34.27 11.71
N ALA A 67 -15.55 -33.50 10.75
CA ALA A 67 -15.17 -33.59 9.35
C ALA A 67 -14.17 -32.48 9.00
N ILE A 68 -13.01 -32.86 8.46
CA ILE A 68 -11.86 -31.98 8.21
C ILE A 68 -11.67 -31.87 6.70
N LYS A 69 -12.04 -30.74 6.11
CA LYS A 69 -11.94 -30.45 4.67
C LYS A 69 -10.63 -29.72 4.41
N ARG A 70 -9.66 -30.41 3.82
CA ARG A 70 -8.37 -29.83 3.41
C ARG A 70 -8.48 -29.33 1.97
N LEU A 71 -8.36 -28.03 1.75
CA LEU A 71 -8.54 -27.40 0.44
C LEU A 71 -7.29 -27.59 -0.45
N ASP A 72 -7.49 -27.93 -1.73
CA ASP A 72 -6.40 -28.09 -2.70
C ASP A 72 -6.15 -26.78 -3.47
N ARG A 73 -4.94 -26.22 -3.33
CA ARG A 73 -4.55 -24.96 -3.97
C ARG A 73 -4.40 -25.04 -5.50
N ARG A 74 -4.26 -26.24 -6.08
CA ARG A 74 -4.02 -26.42 -7.53
C ARG A 74 -5.20 -25.99 -8.41
N TYR A 75 -6.37 -25.75 -7.82
CA TYR A 75 -7.57 -25.29 -8.53
C TYR A 75 -7.70 -23.77 -8.66
N GLY A 76 -6.72 -22.96 -8.21
CA GLY A 76 -6.70 -21.50 -8.42
C GLY A 76 -7.82 -20.70 -7.73
N GLN A 77 -8.66 -21.36 -6.94
CA GLN A 77 -9.92 -20.89 -6.33
C GLN A 77 -9.98 -21.30 -4.85
N GLY A 78 -8.92 -21.05 -4.08
CA GLY A 78 -8.82 -21.50 -2.68
C GLY A 78 -8.83 -20.40 -1.62
N THR A 79 -8.71 -19.13 -2.01
CA THR A 79 -8.62 -18.00 -1.05
C THR A 79 -9.96 -17.32 -0.83
N ALA A 80 -10.64 -16.95 -1.92
CA ALA A 80 -11.92 -16.27 -1.82
C ALA A 80 -12.98 -17.20 -1.24
N GLU A 81 -12.97 -18.46 -1.65
CA GLU A 81 -13.90 -19.53 -1.25
C GLU A 81 -13.70 -19.91 0.22
N PHE A 82 -12.44 -20.04 0.67
CA PHE A 82 -12.12 -20.29 2.08
C PHE A 82 -12.59 -19.15 2.98
N LEU A 83 -12.28 -17.90 2.61
CA LEU A 83 -12.70 -16.73 3.37
C LEU A 83 -14.21 -16.53 3.33
N GLN A 84 -14.84 -16.80 2.19
CA GLN A 84 -16.29 -16.73 2.01
C GLN A 84 -16.99 -17.79 2.87
N GLU A 85 -16.54 -19.05 2.83
CA GLU A 85 -17.11 -20.15 3.59
C GLU A 85 -16.96 -19.92 5.10
N ILE A 86 -15.83 -19.38 5.57
CA ILE A 86 -15.65 -18.91 6.95
C ILE A 86 -16.61 -17.76 7.24
N SER A 87 -16.69 -16.74 6.38
CA SER A 87 -17.50 -15.54 6.62
C SER A 87 -18.99 -15.85 6.71
N VAL A 88 -19.48 -16.85 5.96
CA VAL A 88 -20.88 -17.27 5.97
C VAL A 88 -21.07 -18.20 7.17
N LEU A 89 -20.42 -19.36 7.20
CA LEU A 89 -20.74 -20.42 8.15
C LEU A 89 -20.29 -20.15 9.59
N SER A 90 -19.48 -19.11 9.83
CA SER A 90 -19.19 -18.66 11.20
C SER A 90 -20.43 -18.12 11.92
N TYR A 91 -21.41 -17.57 11.18
CA TYR A 91 -22.56 -16.85 11.75
C TYR A 91 -23.91 -17.51 11.44
N PHE A 92 -24.03 -18.23 10.32
CA PHE A 92 -25.28 -18.92 9.96
C PHE A 92 -25.40 -20.24 10.71
N ARG A 93 -26.46 -20.36 11.52
CA ARG A 93 -26.82 -21.61 12.20
C ARG A 93 -28.25 -21.97 11.94
N HIS A 94 -28.42 -23.20 11.50
CA HIS A 94 -29.73 -23.77 11.26
C HIS A 94 -29.63 -25.27 11.42
N GLN A 95 -30.69 -25.90 11.94
CA GLN A 95 -30.74 -27.36 12.12
C GLN A 95 -30.55 -28.14 10.81
N ASN A 96 -30.75 -27.49 9.67
CA ASN A 96 -30.57 -28.07 8.32
C ASN A 96 -29.34 -27.53 7.58
N LEU A 97 -28.37 -26.94 8.30
CA LEU A 97 -27.07 -26.53 7.75
C LEU A 97 -25.94 -27.13 8.60
N VAL A 98 -24.89 -27.64 7.95
CA VAL A 98 -23.73 -28.18 8.64
C VAL A 98 -22.94 -27.06 9.31
N THR A 99 -22.67 -27.23 10.61
CA THR A 99 -22.03 -26.24 11.46
C THR A 99 -20.51 -26.23 11.29
N LEU A 100 -19.94 -25.05 11.03
CA LEU A 100 -18.49 -24.83 11.07
C LEU A 100 -18.02 -24.77 12.55
N LEU A 101 -17.09 -25.63 12.90
CA LEU A 101 -16.52 -25.77 14.26
C LEU A 101 -15.17 -25.05 14.41
N GLY A 102 -14.45 -24.84 13.32
CA GLY A 102 -13.17 -24.15 13.30
C GLY A 102 -12.49 -24.14 11.94
N PHE A 103 -11.33 -23.49 11.87
CA PHE A 103 -10.52 -23.41 10.66
C PHE A 103 -9.02 -23.37 10.99
N CYS A 104 -8.18 -23.69 10.00
CA CYS A 104 -6.73 -23.53 10.04
C CYS A 104 -6.25 -22.77 8.79
N ASP A 105 -5.34 -21.82 8.99
CA ASP A 105 -4.61 -21.07 7.95
C ASP A 105 -3.18 -20.88 8.46
N GLU A 106 -2.35 -21.91 8.25
CA GLU A 106 -0.97 -22.05 8.75
C GLU A 106 -0.15 -22.85 7.74
N ASP A 107 1.15 -22.56 7.60
CA ASP A 107 2.08 -23.29 6.71
C ASP A 107 1.55 -23.54 5.30
N GLN A 108 0.85 -22.55 4.74
CA GLN A 108 0.19 -22.63 3.44
C GLN A 108 -0.98 -23.64 3.35
N GLU A 109 -1.36 -24.29 4.44
CA GLU A 109 -2.53 -25.16 4.54
C GLU A 109 -3.79 -24.36 4.88
N ARG A 110 -4.89 -24.68 4.19
CA ARG A 110 -6.22 -24.13 4.47
C ARG A 110 -7.21 -25.24 4.70
N ILE A 111 -7.73 -25.28 5.92
CA ILE A 111 -8.53 -26.41 6.40
C ILE A 111 -9.77 -25.87 7.11
N LEU A 112 -10.92 -26.45 6.79
CA LEU A 112 -12.19 -26.17 7.45
C LEU A 112 -12.61 -27.39 8.25
N VAL A 113 -13.10 -27.16 9.47
CA VAL A 113 -13.50 -28.21 10.41
C VAL A 113 -15.00 -28.06 10.70
N TYR A 114 -15.77 -29.10 10.40
CA TYR A 114 -17.21 -29.14 10.56
C TYR A 114 -17.63 -30.23 11.53
N GLU A 115 -18.89 -30.17 11.98
CA GLU A 115 -19.51 -31.32 12.61
C GLU A 115 -19.54 -32.54 11.67
N TYR A 116 -19.37 -33.72 12.25
CA TYR A 116 -19.40 -34.96 11.48
C TYR A 116 -20.83 -35.48 11.34
N ALA A 117 -21.37 -35.43 10.11
CA ALA A 117 -22.64 -36.06 9.77
C ALA A 117 -22.44 -37.58 9.62
N SER A 118 -22.85 -38.35 10.63
CA SER A 118 -22.58 -39.80 10.70
C SER A 118 -23.21 -40.63 9.58
N ASN A 119 -24.29 -40.13 8.99
CA ASN A 119 -25.02 -40.82 7.93
C ASN A 119 -24.46 -40.53 6.53
N GLY A 120 -23.38 -39.76 6.38
CA GLY A 120 -22.82 -39.47 5.06
C GLY A 120 -23.73 -38.58 4.20
N SER A 121 -23.45 -38.51 2.90
CA SER A 121 -24.15 -37.63 1.96
C SER A 121 -25.32 -38.34 1.26
N LEU A 122 -26.34 -37.57 0.87
CA LEU A 122 -27.59 -38.10 0.31
C LEU A 122 -27.38 -38.84 -1.03
N ASP A 123 -26.39 -38.44 -1.83
CA ASP A 123 -26.05 -39.08 -3.10
C ASP A 123 -25.62 -40.54 -2.94
N GLU A 124 -25.02 -40.90 -1.80
CA GLU A 124 -24.68 -42.30 -1.48
C GLU A 124 -25.92 -43.19 -1.29
N TYR A 125 -27.07 -42.61 -0.93
CA TYR A 125 -28.33 -43.33 -0.74
C TYR A 125 -29.15 -43.36 -2.03
N ILE A 126 -29.16 -42.25 -2.79
CA ILE A 126 -29.88 -42.18 -4.07
C ILE A 126 -29.21 -43.03 -5.14
N SER A 127 -27.88 -43.12 -5.13
CA SER A 127 -27.10 -43.84 -6.15
C SER A 127 -26.84 -45.32 -5.80
N SER A 128 -27.36 -45.80 -4.67
CA SER A 128 -27.08 -47.16 -4.19
C SER A 128 -27.95 -48.20 -4.88
N THR A 129 -27.34 -49.29 -5.34
CA THR A 129 -28.05 -50.51 -5.78
C THR A 129 -28.30 -51.47 -4.61
N ASP A 130 -27.93 -51.10 -3.38
CA ASP A 130 -28.09 -51.90 -2.18
C ASP A 130 -29.45 -51.64 -1.52
N ASN A 131 -30.34 -52.63 -1.58
CA ASN A 131 -31.70 -52.54 -1.03
C ASN A 131 -31.74 -52.32 0.49
N THR A 132 -30.62 -52.47 1.21
CA THR A 132 -30.52 -52.17 2.65
C THR A 132 -30.42 -50.67 2.96
N LYS A 133 -30.17 -49.82 1.95
CA LYS A 133 -30.08 -48.36 2.06
C LYS A 133 -31.29 -47.60 1.49
N ASN A 134 -32.41 -48.30 1.26
CA ASN A 134 -33.64 -47.67 0.76
C ASN A 134 -34.43 -47.02 1.90
N TYR A 135 -34.44 -45.69 1.92
CA TYR A 135 -35.31 -44.95 2.82
C TYR A 135 -36.79 -45.05 2.41
N PRO A 136 -37.72 -45.13 3.37
CA PRO A 136 -39.14 -44.99 3.08
C PRO A 136 -39.44 -43.63 2.42
N TRP A 137 -40.45 -43.57 1.55
CA TRP A 137 -40.83 -42.35 0.84
C TRP A 137 -41.07 -41.14 1.76
N ALA A 138 -41.64 -41.36 2.94
CA ALA A 138 -41.83 -40.32 3.95
C ALA A 138 -40.50 -39.65 4.38
N GLN A 139 -39.42 -40.43 4.47
CA GLN A 139 -38.11 -39.93 4.85
C GLN A 139 -37.44 -39.17 3.70
N HIS A 140 -37.67 -39.55 2.44
CA HIS A 140 -37.26 -38.74 1.28
C HIS A 140 -37.95 -37.36 1.28
N LEU A 141 -39.27 -37.33 1.51
CA LEU A 141 -40.00 -36.06 1.60
C LEU A 141 -39.50 -35.19 2.75
N GLN A 142 -39.18 -35.79 3.90
CA GLN A 142 -38.62 -35.07 5.04
C GLN A 142 -37.26 -34.46 4.72
N ILE A 143 -36.37 -35.21 4.05
CA ILE A 143 -35.06 -34.70 3.61
C ILE A 143 -35.22 -33.51 2.64
N CYS A 144 -36.14 -33.61 1.67
CA CYS A 144 -36.44 -32.51 0.74
C CYS A 144 -36.96 -31.27 1.48
N LEU A 145 -37.88 -31.45 2.43
CA LEU A 145 -38.44 -30.36 3.23
C LEU A 145 -37.36 -29.68 4.09
N ASP A 146 -36.49 -30.48 4.71
CA ASP A 146 -35.40 -29.99 5.54
C ASP A 146 -34.33 -29.25 4.72
N ALA A 147 -34.00 -29.74 3.51
CA ALA A 147 -33.15 -29.01 2.58
C ALA A 147 -33.78 -27.67 2.16
N ALA A 148 -35.08 -27.65 1.86
CA ALA A 148 -35.82 -26.44 1.51
C ALA A 148 -35.82 -25.42 2.66
N ARG A 149 -36.01 -25.86 3.91
CA ARG A 149 -35.93 -25.01 5.11
C ARG A 149 -34.52 -24.44 5.33
N GLY A 150 -33.48 -25.24 5.13
CA GLY A 150 -32.10 -24.77 5.17
C GLY A 150 -31.83 -23.69 4.13
N LEU A 151 -32.34 -23.87 2.92
CA LEU A 151 -32.21 -22.89 1.84
C LEU A 151 -33.03 -21.62 2.09
N GLU A 152 -34.25 -21.76 2.60
CA GLU A 152 -35.09 -20.63 3.02
C GLU A 152 -34.39 -19.79 4.10
N PHE A 153 -33.80 -20.43 5.10
CA PHE A 153 -33.01 -19.74 6.13
C PHE A 153 -31.83 -18.98 5.52
N LEU A 154 -31.08 -19.58 4.59
CA LEU A 154 -30.01 -18.87 3.87
C LEU A 154 -30.53 -17.69 3.03
N HIS A 155 -31.76 -17.77 2.53
CA HIS A 155 -32.38 -16.71 1.76
C HIS A 155 -32.99 -15.58 2.61
N ASN A 156 -33.39 -15.88 3.85
CA ASN A 156 -34.16 -14.98 4.73
C ASN A 156 -33.41 -14.52 6.00
N GLY A 157 -32.33 -15.18 6.41
CA GLY A 157 -31.62 -14.98 7.68
C GLY A 157 -30.83 -13.65 7.84
N ASP A 158 -31.12 -12.66 7.00
CA ASP A 158 -30.16 -11.63 6.59
C ASP A 158 -30.60 -10.19 6.92
N GLU A 159 -31.85 -9.93 7.34
CA GLU A 159 -32.33 -8.54 7.46
C GLU A 159 -31.60 -7.73 8.55
N TRP A 160 -31.33 -8.33 9.72
CA TRP A 160 -30.65 -7.64 10.82
C TRP A 160 -29.18 -7.34 10.50
N GLU A 161 -28.45 -8.27 9.87
CA GLU A 161 -27.04 -8.03 9.50
C GLU A 161 -26.91 -6.95 8.42
N TRP A 162 -27.75 -7.00 7.39
CA TRP A 162 -27.76 -5.93 6.39
C TRP A 162 -28.22 -4.60 6.97
N GLU A 163 -29.12 -4.60 7.95
CA GLU A 163 -29.50 -3.38 8.65
C GLU A 163 -28.33 -2.75 9.43
N GLN A 164 -27.45 -3.55 10.05
CA GLN A 164 -26.24 -3.03 10.69
C GLN A 164 -25.23 -2.44 9.69
N LYS A 165 -25.20 -2.95 8.45
CA LYS A 165 -24.33 -2.45 7.37
C LYS A 165 -24.88 -1.20 6.67
N LEU A 166 -26.14 -0.85 6.89
CA LEU A 166 -26.76 0.35 6.33
C LEU A 166 -26.47 1.57 7.24
N PRO A 167 -26.27 2.76 6.67
CA PRO A 167 -26.16 4.00 7.46
C PRO A 167 -27.42 4.20 8.31
N LYS A 168 -27.29 4.65 9.55
CA LYS A 168 -28.45 4.80 10.49
C LYS A 168 -29.60 5.63 9.89
N ASP A 169 -29.29 6.55 8.98
CA ASP A 169 -30.22 7.45 8.31
C ASP A 169 -30.54 7.06 6.85
N TYR A 170 -30.30 5.79 6.44
CA TYR A 170 -30.55 5.31 5.06
C TYR A 170 -31.97 5.63 4.55
N LYS A 171 -32.99 5.60 5.44
CA LYS A 171 -34.37 5.96 5.07
C LYS A 171 -34.50 7.41 4.60
N LYS A 172 -33.77 8.34 5.22
CA LYS A 172 -33.72 9.75 4.82
C LYS A 172 -32.99 9.90 3.49
N ILE A 173 -31.87 9.19 3.34
CA ILE A 173 -31.05 9.19 2.13
C ILE A 173 -31.85 8.70 0.91
N ILE A 174 -32.58 7.59 1.04
CA ILE A 174 -33.42 7.05 -0.05
C ILE A 174 -34.51 8.05 -0.48
N ARG A 175 -35.09 8.80 0.47
CA ARG A 175 -36.08 9.84 0.17
C ARG A 175 -35.49 11.03 -0.61
N MET A 176 -34.17 11.23 -0.57
CA MET A 176 -33.49 12.27 -1.33
C MET A 176 -33.22 11.87 -2.80
N SER A 177 -33.43 10.60 -3.14
CA SER A 177 -33.33 10.08 -4.50
C SER A 177 -34.54 10.50 -5.34
N LYS A 178 -34.32 10.73 -6.64
CA LYS A 178 -35.40 10.98 -7.61
C LYS A 178 -36.34 9.78 -7.76
N PHE A 179 -35.82 8.58 -7.53
CA PHE A 179 -36.56 7.32 -7.55
C PHE A 179 -36.35 6.63 -6.19
N PRO A 180 -37.14 7.01 -5.16
CA PRO A 180 -37.04 6.37 -3.86
C PRO A 180 -37.37 4.89 -3.99
N VAL A 181 -36.50 4.04 -3.45
CA VAL A 181 -36.76 2.60 -3.38
C VAL A 181 -38.01 2.37 -2.51
N ALA A 182 -38.87 1.44 -2.91
CA ALA A 182 -40.04 1.08 -2.13
C ALA A 182 -39.63 0.62 -0.72
N ASN A 183 -40.40 1.01 0.30
CA ASN A 183 -40.15 0.61 1.71
C ASN A 183 -40.17 -0.92 1.92
N THR A 184 -40.62 -1.69 0.91
CA THR A 184 -40.72 -3.15 0.88
C THR A 184 -39.50 -3.86 0.32
N SER A 185 -38.45 -3.15 -0.11
CA SER A 185 -37.21 -3.76 -0.60
C SER A 185 -36.39 -4.36 0.54
N ARG A 186 -35.78 -5.53 0.29
CA ARG A 186 -34.95 -6.23 1.29
C ARG A 186 -33.73 -5.38 1.64
N LYS A 187 -33.26 -5.48 2.89
CA LYS A 187 -32.06 -4.75 3.36
C LYS A 187 -30.81 -5.04 2.53
N LYS A 188 -30.65 -6.28 2.08
CA LYS A 188 -29.58 -6.71 1.16
C LYS A 188 -29.60 -5.97 -0.18
N ASP A 189 -30.79 -5.81 -0.76
CA ASP A 189 -30.98 -5.12 -2.04
C ASP A 189 -30.72 -3.63 -1.87
N LEU A 190 -31.18 -3.05 -0.76
CA LEU A 190 -30.86 -1.67 -0.38
C LEU A 190 -29.35 -1.47 -0.22
N TYR A 191 -28.68 -2.39 0.47
CA TYR A 191 -27.24 -2.34 0.63
C TYR A 191 -26.52 -2.41 -0.72
N SER A 192 -26.86 -3.38 -1.57
CA SER A 192 -26.28 -3.53 -2.91
C SER A 192 -26.47 -2.26 -3.75
N LEU A 193 -27.66 -1.67 -3.70
CA LEU A 193 -27.97 -0.40 -4.37
C LEU A 193 -27.09 0.74 -3.84
N LEU A 194 -27.01 0.94 -2.52
CA LEU A 194 -26.18 1.97 -1.92
C LEU A 194 -24.69 1.73 -2.16
N SER A 195 -24.21 0.50 -2.18
CA SER A 195 -22.81 0.17 -2.50
C SER A 195 -22.48 0.48 -3.96
N SER A 196 -23.41 0.24 -4.89
CA SER A 196 -23.23 0.62 -6.31
C SER A 196 -23.33 2.14 -6.53
N GLY A 197 -24.06 2.82 -5.65
CA GLY A 197 -24.18 4.27 -5.59
C GLY A 197 -25.51 4.78 -6.16
N ILE A 198 -26.08 5.80 -5.51
CA ILE A 198 -27.35 6.41 -5.90
C ILE A 198 -27.22 7.92 -6.10
N LEU A 199 -27.94 8.44 -7.10
CA LEU A 199 -27.98 9.87 -7.37
C LEU A 199 -29.03 10.57 -6.49
N LEU A 200 -28.58 11.61 -5.79
CA LEU A 200 -29.36 12.44 -4.89
C LEU A 200 -29.40 13.89 -5.40
N HIS A 201 -30.34 14.67 -4.86
CA HIS A 201 -30.43 16.12 -5.09
C HIS A 201 -30.48 16.51 -6.58
N ASN A 202 -31.33 15.84 -7.37
CA ASN A 202 -31.46 16.06 -8.82
C ASN A 202 -30.13 15.86 -9.58
N ASP A 203 -29.49 14.71 -9.36
CA ASP A 203 -28.25 14.27 -10.00
C ASP A 203 -27.04 15.18 -9.70
N LYS A 204 -27.06 15.86 -8.55
CA LYS A 204 -25.96 16.73 -8.09
C LYS A 204 -24.99 16.02 -7.15
N LEU A 205 -25.43 14.96 -6.50
CA LEU A 205 -24.64 14.19 -5.54
C LEU A 205 -24.80 12.70 -5.85
N LEU A 206 -23.72 11.95 -5.83
CA LEU A 206 -23.72 10.49 -5.85
C LEU A 206 -23.31 10.02 -4.45
N PHE A 207 -24.19 9.29 -3.79
CA PHE A 207 -23.94 8.72 -2.48
C PHE A 207 -23.64 7.23 -2.61
N SER A 208 -22.63 6.73 -1.89
CA SER A 208 -22.38 5.29 -1.81
C SER A 208 -21.89 4.84 -0.43
N ILE A 209 -21.89 3.53 -0.18
CA ILE A 209 -21.34 2.92 1.04
C ILE A 209 -20.29 1.86 0.72
N SER A 210 -19.24 1.82 1.53
CA SER A 210 -18.18 0.80 1.46
C SER A 210 -18.64 -0.53 2.06
N ILE A 211 -17.81 -1.56 1.93
CA ILE A 211 -18.09 -2.89 2.47
C ILE A 211 -18.30 -2.91 4.00
N ASN A 212 -17.74 -1.91 4.68
CA ASN A 212 -17.82 -1.76 6.14
C ASN A 212 -18.93 -0.76 6.56
N GLY A 213 -19.82 -0.36 5.65
CA GLY A 213 -20.90 0.60 5.91
C GLY A 213 -20.45 2.06 5.99
N VAL A 214 -19.17 2.35 5.73
CA VAL A 214 -18.64 3.73 5.70
C VAL A 214 -19.18 4.45 4.47
N THR A 215 -19.75 5.63 4.67
CA THR A 215 -20.37 6.41 3.61
C THR A 215 -19.33 7.19 2.80
N ASN A 216 -19.56 7.30 1.49
CA ASN A 216 -18.77 8.08 0.56
C ASN A 216 -19.69 8.99 -0.25
N GLU A 217 -19.14 10.11 -0.70
CA GLU A 217 -19.87 11.08 -1.51
C GLU A 217 -19.06 11.47 -2.74
N MET A 218 -19.73 11.64 -3.87
CA MET A 218 -19.16 12.32 -5.02
C MET A 218 -20.09 13.46 -5.43
N VAL A 219 -19.56 14.66 -5.47
CA VAL A 219 -20.31 15.85 -5.89
C VAL A 219 -20.10 16.09 -7.37
N SER A 220 -21.20 16.27 -8.10
CA SER A 220 -21.19 16.53 -9.53
C SER A 220 -20.46 17.83 -9.86
N SER A 221 -19.76 17.84 -10.99
CA SER A 221 -19.22 19.05 -11.62
C SER A 221 -20.25 20.15 -11.83
N LYS A 222 -21.55 19.85 -11.89
CA LYS A 222 -22.64 20.84 -11.91
C LYS A 222 -22.68 21.77 -10.69
N MET A 223 -22.04 21.39 -9.59
CA MET A 223 -21.95 22.22 -8.39
C MET A 223 -20.71 23.13 -8.38
N PHE A 224 -19.85 23.04 -9.39
CA PHE A 224 -18.66 23.88 -9.50
C PHE A 224 -18.99 25.16 -10.26
N SER A 225 -18.17 26.19 -10.05
CA SER A 225 -18.21 27.42 -10.84
C SER A 225 -17.13 27.37 -11.91
N PHE A 226 -17.50 27.75 -13.14
CA PHE A 226 -16.62 27.75 -14.30
C PHE A 226 -16.65 29.12 -14.98
N LYS A 227 -15.53 29.51 -15.59
CA LYS A 227 -15.52 30.65 -16.52
C LYS A 227 -16.22 30.31 -17.84
N ASP A 228 -15.81 29.21 -18.48
CA ASP A 228 -16.34 28.72 -19.76
C ASP A 228 -16.55 27.21 -19.71
N VAL A 229 -17.76 26.70 -19.95
CA VAL A 229 -18.07 25.26 -19.86
C VAL A 229 -19.07 24.79 -20.91
N LYS A 230 -18.83 23.59 -21.46
CA LYS A 230 -19.79 22.88 -22.32
C LYS A 230 -20.27 21.60 -21.62
N TRP A 231 -21.58 21.42 -21.49
CA TRP A 231 -22.13 20.21 -20.88
C TRP A 231 -22.25 19.06 -21.89
N ARG A 232 -21.76 17.87 -21.55
CA ARG A 232 -21.80 16.68 -22.41
C ARG A 232 -22.29 15.46 -21.64
N SER A 233 -23.01 14.59 -22.33
CA SER A 233 -23.23 13.21 -21.87
C SER A 233 -22.08 12.36 -22.39
N ILE A 234 -21.45 11.61 -21.50
CA ILE A 234 -20.28 10.78 -21.79
C ILE A 234 -20.56 9.38 -21.27
N SER A 235 -20.24 8.37 -22.08
CA SER A 235 -20.39 6.96 -21.70
C SER A 235 -19.66 6.66 -20.40
N LYS A 236 -20.25 5.79 -19.56
CA LYS A 236 -19.69 5.35 -18.27
C LYS A 236 -19.43 6.48 -17.27
N SER A 237 -20.03 7.66 -17.45
CA SER A 237 -20.12 8.64 -16.36
C SER A 237 -21.17 8.20 -15.35
N ARG A 238 -20.94 8.49 -14.06
CA ARG A 238 -21.94 8.33 -12.99
C ARG A 238 -22.94 9.48 -12.96
N PHE A 239 -22.66 10.59 -13.65
CA PHE A 239 -23.59 11.70 -13.77
C PHE A 239 -24.13 11.81 -15.19
N PRO A 240 -25.41 12.20 -15.38
CA PRO A 240 -26.01 12.32 -16.71
C PRO A 240 -25.31 13.35 -17.62
N LYS A 241 -24.71 14.39 -17.02
CA LYS A 241 -23.94 15.41 -17.74
C LYS A 241 -22.68 15.76 -16.95
N VAL A 242 -21.58 15.92 -17.68
CA VAL A 242 -20.27 16.33 -17.15
C VAL A 242 -19.81 17.64 -17.82
N ALA A 243 -18.96 18.39 -17.13
CA ALA A 243 -18.36 19.61 -17.65
C ALA A 243 -17.24 19.28 -18.64
N LYS A 244 -17.29 19.82 -19.86
CA LYS A 244 -16.17 19.81 -20.81
C LYS A 244 -15.48 21.17 -20.79
N ILE A 245 -14.18 21.14 -20.48
CA ILE A 245 -13.28 22.29 -20.49
C ILE A 245 -12.35 22.13 -21.67
N SER A 246 -12.28 23.13 -22.53
CA SER A 246 -11.45 23.06 -23.75
C SER A 246 -9.97 23.31 -23.48
N ASP A 247 -9.67 24.24 -22.57
CA ASP A 247 -8.31 24.65 -22.21
C ASP A 247 -7.95 24.05 -20.84
N ASN A 248 -6.99 23.12 -20.83
CA ASN A 248 -6.53 22.48 -19.61
C ASN A 248 -5.37 23.23 -18.92
N LEU A 249 -4.84 24.29 -19.56
CA LEU A 249 -3.81 25.17 -19.02
C LEU A 249 -4.41 26.32 -18.22
N ASN A 250 -5.70 26.60 -18.42
CA ASN A 250 -6.45 27.60 -17.68
C ASN A 250 -7.85 27.07 -17.35
N LEU A 251 -7.90 26.18 -16.36
CA LEU A 251 -9.13 25.54 -15.91
C LEU A 251 -10.10 26.55 -15.31
N ASN A 252 -9.60 27.39 -14.40
CA ASN A 252 -10.36 28.37 -13.62
C ASN A 252 -11.69 27.78 -13.08
N ILE A 253 -11.57 26.63 -12.43
CA ILE A 253 -12.70 25.91 -11.84
C ILE A 253 -12.69 26.17 -10.35
N ARG A 254 -13.73 26.82 -9.84
CA ARG A 254 -13.89 27.03 -8.41
C ARG A 254 -14.85 26.02 -7.81
N ILE A 255 -14.40 25.33 -6.78
CA ILE A 255 -15.14 24.28 -6.09
C ILE A 255 -15.38 24.79 -4.67
N GLN A 256 -16.64 25.12 -4.36
CA GLN A 256 -17.08 25.55 -3.03
C GLN A 256 -18.15 24.59 -2.53
N ILE A 257 -17.72 23.56 -1.81
CA ILE A 257 -18.56 22.41 -1.47
C ILE A 257 -18.47 22.10 0.00
N LYS A 258 -19.60 21.63 0.53
CA LYS A 258 -19.76 21.16 1.89
C LYS A 258 -20.31 19.73 1.85
N PRO A 259 -19.49 18.69 2.05
CA PRO A 259 -19.99 17.31 2.14
C PRO A 259 -20.91 17.16 3.36
N GLN A 260 -21.94 16.31 3.26
CA GLN A 260 -23.02 16.26 4.27
C GLN A 260 -23.34 14.86 4.78
N LEU A 261 -23.06 13.83 4.00
CA LEU A 261 -23.40 12.43 4.31
C LEU A 261 -22.16 11.59 4.58
N LEU A 262 -21.01 12.19 4.85
CA LEU A 262 -19.78 11.48 5.22
C LEU A 262 -19.84 10.96 6.66
N THR A 263 -19.21 9.82 6.90
CA THR A 263 -19.17 9.17 8.21
C THR A 263 -18.22 9.93 9.14
N PRO A 264 -18.66 10.33 10.35
CA PRO A 264 -17.80 11.05 11.28
C PRO A 264 -16.67 10.17 11.84
N GLY A 265 -15.53 10.75 12.20
CA GLY A 265 -14.37 10.06 12.74
C GLY A 265 -13.52 9.29 11.71
N MET A 266 -13.81 9.46 10.42
CA MET A 266 -13.07 8.83 9.34
C MET A 266 -12.17 9.84 8.61
N MET A 267 -10.98 9.38 8.20
CA MET A 267 -10.13 10.12 7.27
C MET A 267 -10.64 9.94 5.84
N TYR A 268 -10.82 11.06 5.14
CA TYR A 268 -11.23 11.08 3.74
C TYR A 268 -10.16 11.68 2.86
N GLY A 269 -9.96 11.08 1.69
CA GLY A 269 -9.27 11.72 0.57
C GLY A 269 -10.29 12.38 -0.35
N ALA A 270 -10.00 13.61 -0.80
CA ALA A 270 -10.77 14.34 -1.80
C ALA A 270 -10.08 14.21 -3.17
N TYR A 271 -10.80 13.65 -4.14
CA TYR A 271 -10.28 13.28 -5.46
C TYR A 271 -11.05 13.98 -6.57
N LEU A 272 -10.35 14.77 -7.39
CA LEU A 272 -10.94 15.26 -8.62
C LEU A 272 -11.04 14.11 -9.62
N VAL A 273 -12.25 13.83 -10.12
CA VAL A 273 -12.47 12.80 -11.13
C VAL A 273 -12.68 13.43 -12.50
N PHE A 274 -11.82 13.05 -13.43
CA PHE A 274 -11.75 13.67 -14.75
C PHE A 274 -11.29 12.67 -15.81
N LYS A 275 -11.46 13.04 -17.08
CA LYS A 275 -11.06 12.26 -18.24
C LYS A 275 -10.53 13.20 -19.31
N PHE A 276 -9.43 12.86 -19.98
CA PHE A 276 -8.97 13.66 -21.11
C PHE A 276 -9.86 13.45 -22.34
N CYS A 277 -10.03 14.50 -23.16
CA CYS A 277 -10.80 14.38 -24.41
C CYS A 277 -10.11 13.45 -25.42
N ASN A 278 -8.78 13.33 -25.38
CA ASN A 278 -8.06 12.36 -26.18
C ASN A 278 -8.07 10.97 -25.51
N ARG A 279 -8.10 9.92 -26.33
CA ARG A 279 -7.99 8.55 -25.83
C ARG A 279 -6.58 8.33 -25.27
N ARG A 280 -6.50 7.78 -24.05
CA ARG A 280 -5.25 7.35 -23.43
C ARG A 280 -5.32 5.84 -23.13
N LYS A 281 -4.18 5.16 -23.22
CA LYS A 281 -4.08 3.74 -22.86
C LYS A 281 -4.19 3.59 -21.35
N VAL A 282 -5.12 2.75 -20.90
CA VAL A 282 -5.29 2.42 -19.49
C VAL A 282 -4.04 1.71 -18.99
N SER A 283 -3.57 2.09 -17.80
CA SER A 283 -2.38 1.52 -17.17
C SER A 283 -2.65 1.27 -15.69
N THR A 284 -1.93 0.32 -15.11
CA THR A 284 -1.88 0.16 -13.65
C THR A 284 -0.98 1.21 -13.00
N GLN A 285 -0.07 1.81 -13.77
CA GLN A 285 0.80 2.88 -13.29
C GLN A 285 0.07 4.23 -13.24
N PRO A 286 0.32 5.05 -12.20
CA PRO A 286 -0.19 6.42 -12.14
C PRO A 286 0.30 7.27 -13.32
N LEU A 287 -0.57 8.15 -13.81
CA LEU A 287 -0.25 9.12 -14.84
C LEU A 287 0.23 10.41 -14.19
N TYR A 288 1.36 10.96 -14.64
CA TYR A 288 1.79 12.28 -14.21
C TYR A 288 0.95 13.37 -14.89
N VAL A 289 0.40 14.27 -14.09
CA VAL A 289 -0.55 15.30 -14.52
C VAL A 289 -0.19 16.69 -14.00
N ASN A 290 0.51 16.80 -12.86
CA ASN A 290 0.81 18.06 -12.17
C ASN A 290 -0.36 19.06 -12.19
N LEU A 291 -1.45 18.70 -11.52
CA LEU A 291 -2.57 19.60 -11.36
C LEU A 291 -2.21 20.67 -10.33
N LYS A 292 -2.07 21.91 -10.80
CA LYS A 292 -1.89 23.09 -9.96
C LYS A 292 -3.24 23.60 -9.48
N TYR A 293 -3.35 23.85 -8.17
CA TYR A 293 -4.57 24.37 -7.56
C TYR A 293 -4.26 25.24 -6.35
N LYS A 294 -5.24 26.04 -5.92
CA LYS A 294 -5.15 26.82 -4.67
C LYS A 294 -6.16 26.34 -3.65
N MET A 295 -5.73 26.28 -2.40
CA MET A 295 -6.56 25.96 -1.24
C MET A 295 -6.03 26.73 -0.04
N ALA A 296 -6.92 27.32 0.77
CA ALA A 296 -6.55 28.14 1.92
C ALA A 296 -5.53 29.27 1.62
N GLY A 297 -5.52 29.80 0.39
CA GLY A 297 -4.58 30.85 -0.04
C GLY A 297 -3.22 30.35 -0.53
N GLU A 298 -2.90 29.06 -0.32
CA GLU A 298 -1.65 28.44 -0.76
C GLU A 298 -1.80 27.82 -2.15
N THR A 299 -0.69 27.78 -2.89
CA THR A 299 -0.61 27.08 -4.18
C THR A 299 -0.04 25.69 -3.97
N LEU A 300 -0.78 24.68 -4.39
CA LEU A 300 -0.49 23.27 -4.21
C LEU A 300 -0.46 22.55 -5.56
N HIS A 301 0.20 21.39 -5.57
CA HIS A 301 0.41 20.57 -6.75
C HIS A 301 0.01 19.13 -6.47
N ALA A 302 -0.84 18.55 -7.32
CA ALA A 302 -1.16 17.14 -7.30
C ALA A 302 -0.56 16.44 -8.53
N TYR A 303 0.53 15.71 -8.32
CA TYR A 303 1.38 15.24 -9.41
C TYR A 303 0.82 14.04 -10.17
N PHE A 304 0.16 13.12 -9.49
CA PHE A 304 -0.19 11.82 -10.06
C PHE A 304 -1.68 11.53 -10.01
N ALA A 305 -2.24 11.13 -11.15
CA ALA A 305 -3.61 10.64 -11.27
C ALA A 305 -3.61 9.12 -11.45
N LYS A 306 -4.48 8.43 -10.72
CA LYS A 306 -4.68 6.98 -10.85
C LYS A 306 -5.90 6.69 -11.71
N TRP A 307 -5.86 5.56 -12.43
CA TRP A 307 -7.02 5.08 -13.17
C TRP A 307 -8.06 4.53 -12.19
N ARG A 308 -9.30 4.98 -12.33
CA ARG A 308 -10.42 4.39 -11.59
C ARG A 308 -10.71 2.98 -12.11
N PRO A 309 -11.26 2.10 -11.26
CA PRO A 309 -11.81 0.82 -11.73
C PRO A 309 -12.76 1.02 -12.92
N GLY A 310 -12.59 0.21 -13.98
CA GLY A 310 -13.30 0.37 -15.25
C GLY A 310 -12.55 1.19 -16.32
N GLY A 311 -11.42 1.82 -15.96
CA GLY A 311 -10.38 2.25 -16.91
C GLY A 311 -10.67 3.47 -17.77
N GLU A 312 -11.78 4.20 -17.60
CA GLU A 312 -12.08 5.37 -18.43
C GLU A 312 -11.85 6.72 -17.75
N TRP A 313 -11.89 6.76 -16.43
CA TRP A 313 -11.79 7.97 -15.62
C TRP A 313 -10.52 7.93 -14.79
N LEU A 314 -9.90 9.09 -14.63
CA LEU A 314 -8.76 9.33 -13.76
C LEU A 314 -9.23 9.99 -12.47
N MET A 315 -8.53 9.71 -11.38
CA MET A 315 -8.70 10.39 -10.11
C MET A 315 -7.37 10.94 -9.63
N VAL A 316 -7.35 12.22 -9.26
CA VAL A 316 -6.18 12.88 -8.67
C VAL A 316 -6.55 13.36 -7.28
N GLU A 317 -5.75 12.96 -6.30
CA GLU A 317 -5.94 13.37 -4.90
C GLU A 317 -5.53 14.82 -4.72
N LEU A 318 -6.43 15.62 -4.16
CA LEU A 318 -6.18 17.02 -3.85
C LEU A 318 -5.71 17.14 -2.40
N PHE A 319 -6.53 16.70 -1.45
CA PHE A 319 -6.22 16.80 -0.02
C PHE A 319 -6.88 15.66 0.78
N GLN A 320 -6.45 15.51 2.02
CA GLN A 320 -7.04 14.61 3.00
C GLN A 320 -7.54 15.41 4.19
N PHE A 321 -8.59 14.96 4.84
CA PHE A 321 -9.11 15.60 6.05
C PHE A 321 -9.81 14.58 6.96
N LEU A 322 -9.81 14.88 8.26
CA LEU A 322 -10.60 14.15 9.24
C LEU A 322 -12.02 14.74 9.27
N ASN A 323 -13.03 13.90 9.08
CA ASN A 323 -14.42 14.35 9.18
C ASN A 323 -14.88 14.34 10.65
N THR A 324 -14.87 15.48 11.34
CA THR A 324 -15.12 15.60 12.79
C THR A 324 -16.56 16.00 13.18
N ASN A 325 -17.54 15.90 12.27
CA ASN A 325 -18.88 16.54 12.35
C ASN A 325 -18.90 18.07 12.19
N GLU A 326 -17.76 18.74 12.42
CA GLU A 326 -17.61 20.12 12.01
C GLU A 326 -17.52 20.18 10.49
N THR A 327 -18.28 21.07 9.90
CA THR A 327 -18.46 21.03 8.47
C THR A 327 -17.23 21.60 7.77
N VAL A 328 -16.47 20.73 7.12
CA VAL A 328 -15.31 21.12 6.32
C VAL A 328 -15.80 21.81 5.05
N ASN A 329 -15.59 23.12 4.97
CA ASN A 329 -15.81 23.88 3.75
C ASN A 329 -14.62 23.69 2.82
N CYS A 330 -14.85 23.07 1.68
CA CYS A 330 -13.84 22.93 0.63
C CYS A 330 -13.94 24.16 -0.29
N ASP A 331 -12.97 25.08 -0.25
CA ASP A 331 -12.80 26.13 -1.28
C ASP A 331 -11.49 25.86 -2.03
N ILE A 332 -11.64 25.45 -3.29
CA ILE A 332 -10.53 25.03 -4.15
C ILE A 332 -10.65 25.77 -5.48
N LEU A 333 -9.53 26.34 -5.94
CA LEU A 333 -9.41 26.88 -7.29
C LEU A 333 -8.47 25.99 -8.09
N LEU A 334 -9.00 25.24 -9.05
CA LEU A 334 -8.18 24.48 -10.00
C LEU A 334 -7.64 25.43 -11.07
N GLU A 335 -6.32 25.47 -11.23
CA GLU A 335 -5.65 26.41 -12.15
C GLU A 335 -5.28 25.74 -13.47
N SER A 336 -4.47 24.68 -13.45
CA SER A 336 -3.89 24.13 -14.69
C SER A 336 -3.35 22.70 -14.54
N PHE A 337 -3.32 21.95 -15.63
CA PHE A 337 -2.55 20.71 -15.76
C PHE A 337 -1.17 20.96 -16.41
N CYS A 338 -0.24 20.02 -16.24
CA CYS A 338 1.04 19.99 -16.96
C CYS A 338 0.82 19.96 -18.48
N HIS A 339 1.29 20.99 -19.20
CA HIS A 339 1.26 21.00 -20.66
C HIS A 339 1.97 19.80 -21.29
N TYR A 340 3.19 19.50 -20.83
CA TYR A 340 4.07 18.53 -21.46
C TYR A 340 3.51 17.09 -21.43
N TYR A 341 2.93 16.66 -20.30
CA TYR A 341 2.36 15.31 -20.16
C TYR A 341 0.86 15.22 -20.45
N CYS A 342 0.13 16.33 -20.28
CA CYS A 342 -1.31 16.36 -20.51
C CYS A 342 -1.66 16.74 -21.96
N GLY A 343 -0.76 17.39 -22.67
CA GLY A 343 -0.99 18.00 -23.99
C GLY A 343 -2.00 19.14 -23.93
N ASN A 344 -2.39 19.67 -25.09
CA ASN A 344 -3.36 20.78 -25.22
C ASN A 344 -4.83 20.33 -25.31
N TRP A 345 -5.13 19.09 -24.94
CA TRP A 345 -6.49 18.55 -25.08
C TRP A 345 -7.34 18.93 -23.89
N GLY A 346 -8.55 19.40 -24.17
CA GLY A 346 -9.56 19.63 -23.14
C GLY A 346 -9.85 18.39 -22.29
N ILE A 347 -10.51 18.60 -21.16
CA ILE A 347 -10.89 17.56 -20.21
C ILE A 347 -12.39 17.52 -20.02
N PHE A 348 -12.88 16.36 -19.61
CA PHE A 348 -14.18 16.19 -18.98
C PHE A 348 -13.98 16.11 -17.48
N VAL A 349 -14.65 16.97 -16.73
CA VAL A 349 -14.68 16.95 -15.27
C VAL A 349 -16.00 16.36 -14.84
N GLU A 350 -15.95 15.26 -14.10
CA GLU A 350 -17.14 14.58 -13.66
C GLU A 350 -17.62 15.11 -12.32
N GLY A 351 -16.69 15.30 -11.38
CA GLY A 351 -16.98 15.78 -10.04
C GLY A 351 -15.81 15.60 -9.08
N LEU A 352 -16.07 15.85 -7.80
CA LEU A 352 -15.13 15.72 -6.69
C LEU A 352 -15.62 14.59 -5.78
N GLU A 353 -14.79 13.59 -5.56
CA GLU A 353 -15.12 12.39 -4.78
C GLU A 353 -14.41 12.39 -3.44
N PHE A 354 -15.17 12.12 -2.39
CA PHE A 354 -14.70 11.95 -1.03
C PHE A 354 -14.77 10.46 -0.71
N ASN A 355 -13.60 9.83 -0.63
CA ASN A 355 -13.48 8.41 -0.36
C ASN A 355 -12.78 8.17 0.98
N ALA A 356 -13.38 7.32 1.82
CA ALA A 356 -12.81 6.96 3.11
C ALA A 356 -11.50 6.16 2.96
N MET A 357 -10.53 6.43 3.83
CA MET A 357 -9.20 5.83 3.78
C MET A 357 -8.92 4.92 4.99
N ALA A 358 -9.06 5.44 6.20
CA ALA A 358 -8.80 4.73 7.45
C ALA A 358 -9.56 5.39 8.62
N SER A 359 -9.77 4.65 9.71
CA SER A 359 -10.26 5.22 10.97
C SER A 359 -9.13 5.98 11.70
N VAL A 360 -9.49 6.86 12.64
CA VAL A 360 -8.49 7.57 13.50
C VAL A 360 -7.66 6.58 14.33
N GLU A 361 -8.25 5.47 14.75
CA GLU A 361 -7.59 4.43 15.53
C GLU A 361 -6.55 3.69 14.68
N GLU A 362 -6.92 3.29 13.46
CA GLU A 362 -6.00 2.69 12.49
C GLU A 362 -4.88 3.65 12.09
N TYR A 363 -5.18 4.95 11.93
CA TYR A 363 -4.17 5.96 11.59
C TYR A 363 -3.16 6.17 12.73
N LYS A 364 -3.60 6.12 13.98
CA LYS A 364 -2.73 6.22 15.17
C LYS A 364 -1.86 4.98 15.35
N GLU A 365 -2.37 3.79 15.06
CA GLU A 365 -1.59 2.56 15.12
C GLU A 365 -0.53 2.48 14.01
N ASN A 366 -0.89 2.87 12.78
CA ASN A 366 0.01 2.84 11.63
C ASN A 366 1.09 3.94 11.65
N ASN A 367 0.86 5.05 12.36
CA ASN A 367 1.83 6.14 12.50
C ASN A 367 2.47 6.20 13.90
N LYS A 368 2.45 5.11 14.67
CA LYS A 368 3.35 5.00 15.82
C LYS A 368 4.79 5.10 15.29
N PRO A 369 5.60 6.05 15.79
CA PRO A 369 7.02 6.05 15.49
C PRO A 369 7.57 4.69 15.87
N SER A 370 8.29 4.03 14.97
CA SER A 370 9.18 2.96 15.39
C SER A 370 10.12 3.57 16.44
N ASP A 371 10.13 3.00 17.64
CA ASP A 371 11.01 3.41 18.73
C ASP A 371 12.48 3.12 18.36
N GLU A 372 13.05 3.88 17.42
CA GLU A 372 14.47 3.84 17.05
C GLU A 372 15.32 4.80 17.89
N LYS A 373 14.72 5.54 18.84
CA LYS A 373 15.43 6.50 19.69
C LYS A 373 15.96 5.94 21.03
N ASN A 374 16.12 4.63 21.16
CA ASN A 374 16.64 4.03 22.41
C ASN A 374 17.95 3.22 22.26
N VAL A 375 18.66 3.30 21.13
CA VAL A 375 19.91 2.53 20.95
C VAL A 375 21.14 3.21 21.56
N GLU A 376 21.11 4.52 21.82
CA GLU A 376 22.21 5.25 22.47
C GLU A 376 22.47 4.87 23.94
N ARG A 377 21.69 3.98 24.54
CA ARG A 377 21.81 3.60 25.96
C ARG A 377 22.31 2.18 26.26
N LEU A 378 22.85 1.45 25.28
CA LEU A 378 23.18 0.03 25.48
C LEU A 378 24.63 -0.42 25.27
N LEU A 379 25.63 0.46 25.19
CA LEU A 379 27.03 0.02 25.16
C LEU A 379 27.93 0.93 26.03
N LYS A 380 28.75 0.31 26.90
CA LYS A 380 29.69 1.00 27.79
C LYS A 380 30.98 1.37 27.06
N PRO A 381 31.60 2.54 27.33
CA PRO A 381 32.84 3.02 26.69
C PRO A 381 34.01 2.01 26.67
N GLU A 382 34.18 1.23 27.74
CA GLU A 382 35.29 0.28 27.89
C GLU A 382 35.20 -0.92 26.93
N SER A 383 33.99 -1.29 26.48
CA SER A 383 33.78 -2.37 25.49
C SER A 383 34.14 -1.96 24.05
N TYR A 384 34.31 -0.65 23.78
CA TYR A 384 34.61 -0.14 22.44
C TYR A 384 36.09 -0.31 22.06
N MET A 385 36.99 -0.25 23.03
CA MET A 385 38.44 -0.20 22.78
C MET A 385 39.02 -1.55 22.34
N ASP A 386 38.42 -2.66 22.78
CA ASP A 386 38.78 -4.01 22.36
C ASP A 386 38.20 -4.35 20.97
N LEU A 387 37.03 -3.83 20.63
CA LEU A 387 36.43 -3.96 19.29
C LEU A 387 37.19 -3.14 18.24
N ALA A 388 37.76 -1.99 18.62
CA ALA A 388 38.52 -1.13 17.72
C ALA A 388 39.76 -1.82 17.13
N GLU A 389 40.48 -2.65 17.91
CA GLU A 389 41.62 -3.43 17.39
C GLU A 389 41.20 -4.47 16.35
N GLN A 390 40.14 -5.22 16.66
CA GLN A 390 39.59 -6.20 15.72
C GLN A 390 39.08 -5.50 14.44
N MET A 391 38.42 -4.35 14.58
CA MET A 391 37.95 -3.56 13.44
C MET A 391 39.10 -2.99 12.60
N VAL A 392 40.24 -2.64 13.21
CA VAL A 392 41.45 -2.22 12.48
C VAL A 392 42.03 -3.36 11.67
N ILE A 393 42.10 -4.55 12.26
CA ILE A 393 42.57 -5.77 11.58
C ILE A 393 41.62 -6.13 10.43
N ASP A 394 40.31 -6.13 10.69
CA ASP A 394 39.28 -6.48 9.70
C ASP A 394 39.22 -5.52 8.50
N HIS A 395 39.77 -4.30 8.65
CA HIS A 395 39.73 -3.24 7.63
C HIS A 395 41.12 -2.71 7.27
N GLU A 396 42.20 -3.43 7.59
CA GLU A 396 43.59 -3.01 7.35
C GLU A 396 43.84 -2.65 5.87
N GLU A 397 43.20 -3.37 4.94
CA GLU A 397 43.26 -3.09 3.49
C GLU A 397 42.71 -1.70 3.13
N ILE A 398 41.64 -1.26 3.78
CA ILE A 398 41.03 0.07 3.53
C ILE A 398 41.96 1.17 4.03
N PHE A 399 42.57 0.94 5.18
CA PHE A 399 43.53 1.84 5.77
C PHE A 399 44.80 2.00 4.91
N LYS A 400 45.24 0.96 4.20
CA LYS A 400 46.32 1.05 3.19
C LYS A 400 45.97 1.92 1.98
N ARG A 401 44.67 2.18 1.74
CA ARG A 401 44.18 3.04 0.66
C ARG A 401 44.03 4.51 1.10
N SER A 402 44.21 4.81 2.38
CA SER A 402 44.23 6.17 2.93
C SER A 402 45.63 6.79 2.79
N GLU A 403 45.70 8.08 2.46
CA GLU A 403 46.99 8.81 2.38
C GLU A 403 47.61 9.06 3.76
N ASN A 404 46.80 9.03 4.83
CA ASN A 404 47.28 9.22 6.20
C ASN A 404 47.92 7.94 6.73
N SER A 405 49.21 7.99 7.07
CA SER A 405 49.90 6.87 7.72
C SER A 405 49.36 6.66 9.15
N ILE A 406 48.73 5.51 9.36
CA ILE A 406 48.04 5.18 10.63
C ILE A 406 49.02 4.69 11.70
N GLN A 407 50.31 4.61 11.36
CA GLN A 407 51.35 4.02 12.21
C GLN A 407 51.52 4.71 13.58
N ASN A 408 50.93 5.89 13.82
CA ASN A 408 51.00 6.65 15.08
C ASN A 408 49.65 7.23 15.56
N VAL A 409 48.51 6.68 15.14
CA VAL A 409 47.18 7.20 15.52
C VAL A 409 46.64 6.41 16.72
N SER A 410 46.08 7.09 17.72
CA SER A 410 45.48 6.44 18.90
C SER A 410 44.22 5.64 18.53
N LYS A 411 43.85 4.67 19.36
CA LYS A 411 42.66 3.84 19.13
C LYS A 411 41.37 4.67 19.08
N GLU A 412 41.29 5.69 19.94
CA GLU A 412 40.19 6.66 20.00
C GLU A 412 40.08 7.48 18.71
N GLU A 413 41.21 7.92 18.16
CA GLU A 413 41.26 8.65 16.90
C GLU A 413 40.85 7.75 15.71
N ILE A 414 41.34 6.51 15.65
CA ILE A 414 40.92 5.56 14.61
C ILE A 414 39.42 5.29 14.67
N TRP A 415 38.88 5.14 15.88
CA TRP A 415 37.45 4.97 16.11
C TRP A 415 36.65 6.16 15.56
N HIS A 416 37.05 7.39 15.91
CA HIS A 416 36.43 8.59 15.38
C HIS A 416 36.56 8.71 13.86
N MET A 417 37.69 8.29 13.28
CA MET A 417 37.90 8.26 11.84
C MET A 417 36.96 7.27 11.14
N LEU A 418 36.76 6.07 11.69
CA LEU A 418 35.84 5.07 11.13
C LEU A 418 34.37 5.53 11.19
N LEU A 419 33.98 6.25 12.23
CA LEU A 419 32.62 6.78 12.36
C LEU A 419 32.37 8.03 11.49
N ASN A 420 33.32 8.95 11.46
CA ASN A 420 33.20 10.22 10.72
C ASN A 420 33.62 10.11 9.26
N GLY A 421 34.27 9.01 8.90
CA GLY A 421 34.71 8.61 7.57
C GLY A 421 36.13 9.04 7.20
N ILE A 422 36.76 8.18 6.40
CA ILE A 422 38.15 8.23 5.99
C ILE A 422 38.21 8.41 4.48
N LEU A 423 38.97 9.40 4.02
CA LEU A 423 39.27 9.56 2.59
C LEU A 423 40.25 8.49 2.15
N ILE A 424 39.89 7.80 1.07
CA ILE A 424 40.69 6.74 0.46
C ILE A 424 40.79 6.95 -1.05
N ASP A 425 41.76 6.28 -1.69
CA ASP A 425 42.02 6.38 -3.13
C ASP A 425 42.23 7.84 -3.59
N ASN A 426 43.17 8.54 -2.95
CA ASN A 426 43.50 9.95 -3.23
C ASN A 426 42.28 10.89 -3.09
N GLY A 427 41.42 10.62 -2.12
CA GLY A 427 40.25 11.44 -1.81
C GLY A 427 39.04 11.26 -2.73
N GLU A 428 39.06 10.27 -3.63
CA GLU A 428 37.92 9.99 -4.52
C GLU A 428 36.76 9.27 -3.80
N LYS A 429 37.05 8.62 -2.67
CA LYS A 429 36.04 7.87 -1.91
C LYS A 429 36.17 8.12 -0.42
N ILE A 430 35.06 7.93 0.29
CA ILE A 430 35.02 7.92 1.75
C ILE A 430 34.54 6.56 2.22
N PHE A 431 35.23 6.00 3.21
CA PHE A 431 34.82 4.82 3.93
C PHE A 431 34.42 5.20 5.35
N SER A 432 33.29 4.68 5.84
CA SER A 432 32.91 4.81 7.25
C SER A 432 32.15 3.56 7.72
N LEU A 433 31.88 3.46 9.01
CA LEU A 433 31.01 2.44 9.59
C LEU A 433 29.69 3.06 10.04
N SER A 434 28.60 2.31 9.87
CA SER A 434 27.30 2.68 10.41
C SER A 434 27.33 2.73 11.92
N LYS A 435 26.87 3.84 12.50
CA LYS A 435 26.76 4.03 13.97
C LYS A 435 25.81 3.03 14.63
N VAL A 436 24.92 2.39 13.87
CA VAL A 436 23.85 1.53 14.40
C VAL A 436 24.26 0.05 14.41
N ASN A 437 24.79 -0.44 13.29
CA ASN A 437 25.03 -1.87 13.08
C ASN A 437 26.48 -2.19 12.68
N TRP A 438 27.37 -1.19 12.68
CA TRP A 438 28.79 -1.34 12.38
C TRP A 438 29.09 -1.90 10.99
N LYS A 439 28.10 -1.92 10.11
CA LYS A 439 28.27 -2.35 8.72
C LYS A 439 28.94 -1.24 7.92
N LYS A 440 29.64 -1.65 6.86
CA LYS A 440 30.41 -0.76 6.00
C LYS A 440 29.49 0.27 5.34
N CYS A 441 29.91 1.53 5.33
CA CYS A 441 29.30 2.61 4.57
C CYS A 441 30.35 3.14 3.60
N HIS A 442 29.89 3.54 2.42
CA HIS A 442 30.80 3.93 1.35
C HIS A 442 30.24 5.11 0.56
N MET A 443 31.02 6.18 0.42
CA MET A 443 30.64 7.34 -0.38
C MET A 443 31.60 7.54 -1.56
N LEU A 444 31.04 7.78 -2.74
CA LEU A 444 31.79 8.12 -3.96
C LEU A 444 31.61 9.60 -4.28
N ARG A 445 32.71 10.28 -4.63
CA ARG A 445 32.70 11.68 -5.05
C ARG A 445 31.83 11.89 -6.28
N ALA A 446 31.08 13.00 -6.31
CA ALA A 446 30.16 13.30 -7.41
C ALA A 446 30.83 13.30 -8.80
N LYS A 447 32.05 13.83 -8.91
CA LYS A 447 32.83 13.88 -10.15
C LYS A 447 33.13 12.50 -10.73
N ALA A 448 33.27 11.48 -9.88
CA ALA A 448 33.56 10.11 -10.30
C ALA A 448 32.33 9.38 -10.85
N VAL A 449 31.12 9.79 -10.45
CA VAL A 449 29.88 9.03 -10.72
C VAL A 449 28.89 9.75 -11.63
N ILE A 450 28.95 11.08 -11.69
CA ILE A 450 28.06 11.88 -12.54
C ILE A 450 28.65 11.95 -13.95
N CYS A 451 27.94 11.41 -14.93
CA CYS A 451 28.39 11.34 -16.31
C CYS A 451 27.36 11.90 -17.30
N ASP A 452 27.85 12.37 -18.45
CA ASP A 452 27.00 12.87 -19.53
C ASP A 452 26.49 11.71 -20.39
N ALA A 453 25.28 11.84 -20.93
CA ALA A 453 24.82 11.02 -22.04
C ALA A 453 25.34 11.53 -23.40
N LEU A 454 25.78 12.80 -23.51
CA LEU A 454 26.03 13.52 -24.77
C LEU A 454 27.36 14.31 -24.85
N ASN A 455 28.22 14.23 -23.83
CA ASN A 455 29.60 14.74 -23.79
C ASN A 455 29.84 16.26 -24.02
N GLU A 456 28.98 17.14 -23.49
CA GLU A 456 29.26 18.59 -23.38
C GLU A 456 29.24 19.05 -21.91
N LYS A 457 29.89 20.19 -21.59
CA LYS A 457 30.09 20.71 -20.21
C LYS A 457 28.76 20.94 -19.45
N PHE A 458 28.14 19.89 -18.92
CA PHE A 458 26.80 19.95 -18.32
C PHE A 458 26.80 20.17 -16.80
N TYR A 459 27.98 20.22 -16.20
CA TYR A 459 28.18 20.58 -14.81
C TYR A 459 29.40 21.49 -14.62
N ARG A 460 29.47 22.20 -13.50
CA ARG A 460 30.67 22.91 -13.05
C ARG A 460 31.14 22.40 -11.70
N ILE A 461 32.44 22.49 -11.46
CA ILE A 461 33.05 22.08 -10.19
C ILE A 461 32.99 23.25 -9.21
N LYS A 462 32.53 22.99 -7.99
CA LYS A 462 32.62 23.92 -6.86
C LYS A 462 33.62 23.38 -5.84
N HIS A 463 34.66 24.15 -5.55
CA HIS A 463 35.67 23.77 -4.57
C HIS A 463 35.18 24.00 -3.13
N GLN A 464 35.76 23.27 -2.19
CA GLN A 464 35.39 23.27 -0.76
C GLN A 464 35.39 24.67 -0.12
N THR A 465 36.23 25.60 -0.59
CA THR A 465 36.24 27.00 -0.14
C THR A 465 34.90 27.73 -0.36
N GLN A 466 34.04 27.19 -1.23
CA GLN A 466 32.72 27.71 -1.56
C GLN A 466 31.58 26.88 -0.92
N LEU A 467 31.90 25.79 -0.21
CA LEU A 467 30.95 24.79 0.26
C LEU A 467 31.16 24.49 1.75
N ARG A 468 30.19 24.87 2.59
CA ARG A 468 30.23 24.52 4.01
C ARG A 468 30.06 23.01 4.18
N SER A 469 30.91 22.40 5.01
CA SER A 469 30.79 21.01 5.46
C SER A 469 30.85 19.94 4.35
N CYS A 470 31.35 20.26 3.14
CA CYS A 470 31.55 19.23 2.11
C CYS A 470 32.66 18.27 2.53
N ARG A 471 32.38 16.96 2.47
CA ARG A 471 33.33 15.91 2.85
C ARG A 471 34.39 15.60 1.78
N PHE A 472 34.19 16.10 0.57
CA PHE A 472 35.14 16.05 -0.54
C PHE A 472 35.72 17.45 -0.85
N GLU A 473 36.87 17.50 -1.51
CA GLU A 473 37.52 18.76 -1.93
C GLU A 473 36.70 19.58 -2.92
N ASP A 474 35.79 18.93 -3.65
CA ASP A 474 34.84 19.60 -4.52
C ASP A 474 33.46 18.91 -4.54
N ALA A 475 32.51 19.61 -5.14
CA ALA A 475 31.20 19.10 -5.49
C ALA A 475 30.89 19.43 -6.96
N VAL A 476 29.92 18.72 -7.51
CA VAL A 476 29.43 18.91 -8.86
C VAL A 476 28.14 19.71 -8.84
N GLU A 477 28.11 20.86 -9.52
CA GLU A 477 26.88 21.60 -9.74
C GLU A 477 26.33 21.32 -11.14
N ILE A 478 25.16 20.68 -11.18
CA ILE A 478 24.44 20.40 -12.42
C ILE A 478 23.98 21.74 -13.02
N LEU A 479 24.43 22.01 -14.24
CA LEU A 479 23.96 23.16 -15.02
C LEU A 479 22.56 22.85 -15.56
N CYS A 480 21.90 23.82 -16.18
CA CYS A 480 20.47 23.77 -16.50
C CYS A 480 20.07 22.66 -17.52
N TYR A 481 19.92 21.40 -17.05
CA TYR A 481 19.62 20.20 -17.86
C TYR A 481 18.34 19.48 -17.40
N HIS A 482 17.64 18.80 -18.31
CA HIS A 482 16.42 18.05 -17.98
C HIS A 482 16.68 16.66 -17.39
N GLU A 483 17.88 16.14 -17.58
CA GLU A 483 18.30 14.82 -17.13
C GLU A 483 19.82 14.79 -16.87
N PHE A 484 20.24 13.88 -16.01
CA PHE A 484 21.64 13.52 -15.83
C PHE A 484 21.77 12.04 -15.43
N ARG A 485 22.97 11.49 -15.57
CA ARG A 485 23.24 10.07 -15.30
C ARG A 485 24.19 9.91 -14.13
N ILE A 486 23.91 8.92 -13.29
CA ILE A 486 24.79 8.45 -12.22
C ILE A 486 25.22 7.04 -12.61
N LYS A 487 26.51 6.84 -12.87
CA LYS A 487 27.07 5.55 -13.26
C LYS A 487 28.31 5.25 -12.43
N CYS A 488 28.34 4.09 -11.79
CA CYS A 488 29.51 3.62 -11.06
C CYS A 488 29.52 2.10 -10.97
N GLU A 489 30.68 1.55 -10.61
CA GLU A 489 30.83 0.16 -10.18
C GLU A 489 31.18 0.17 -8.69
N VAL A 490 30.35 -0.51 -7.88
CA VAL A 490 30.52 -0.59 -6.44
C VAL A 490 31.32 -1.84 -6.12
N GLU A 491 32.54 -1.67 -5.62
CA GLU A 491 33.39 -2.79 -5.20
C GLU A 491 32.69 -3.58 -4.08
N THR A 492 32.48 -4.90 -4.26
CA THR A 492 31.75 -5.72 -3.26
C THR A 492 32.48 -5.78 -1.92
N ARG A 493 33.82 -5.70 -1.93
CA ARG A 493 34.65 -5.60 -0.71
C ARG A 493 34.39 -4.35 0.14
N MET A 494 33.81 -3.30 -0.44
CA MET A 494 33.40 -2.07 0.27
C MET A 494 32.02 -2.21 0.92
N LEU A 495 31.36 -3.34 0.74
CA LEU A 495 30.06 -3.67 1.32
C LEU A 495 30.22 -4.82 2.33
N SER A 496 29.41 -4.82 3.38
CA SER A 496 29.24 -5.97 4.26
C SER A 496 28.40 -7.06 3.57
N SER A 497 28.77 -8.33 3.77
CA SER A 497 27.99 -9.48 3.29
C SER A 497 26.59 -9.53 3.93
N ASP A 498 25.67 -10.27 3.31
CA ASP A 498 24.32 -10.53 3.81
C ASP A 498 23.57 -9.27 4.28
N THR A 499 23.72 -8.18 3.53
CA THR A 499 23.24 -6.85 3.91
C THR A 499 22.55 -6.19 2.73
N SER A 500 21.36 -5.64 2.96
CA SER A 500 20.74 -4.75 1.97
C SER A 500 21.33 -3.35 2.09
N TYR A 501 21.60 -2.73 0.96
CA TYR A 501 22.14 -1.38 0.85
C TYR A 501 21.17 -0.48 0.10
N ALA A 502 21.09 0.76 0.56
CA ALA A 502 20.49 1.87 -0.16
C ALA A 502 21.58 2.84 -0.61
N CYS A 503 21.41 3.38 -1.82
CA CYS A 503 22.22 4.49 -2.33
C CYS A 503 21.48 5.81 -2.10
N PHE A 504 22.16 6.75 -1.47
CA PHE A 504 21.68 8.10 -1.17
C PHE A 504 22.47 9.12 -2.00
N LEU A 505 21.75 9.97 -2.72
CA LEU A 505 22.35 11.13 -3.38
C LEU A 505 22.45 12.26 -2.36
N VAL A 506 23.65 12.78 -2.12
CA VAL A 506 23.91 13.84 -1.13
C VAL A 506 24.08 15.17 -1.85
N PHE A 507 23.21 16.14 -1.55
CA PHE A 507 23.08 17.37 -2.32
C PHE A 507 22.72 18.60 -1.48
N GLN A 508 22.91 19.78 -2.07
CA GLN A 508 22.42 21.07 -1.58
C GLN A 508 21.65 21.77 -2.69
N LEU A 509 20.69 22.59 -2.29
CA LEU A 509 19.93 23.45 -3.18
C LEU A 509 20.39 24.91 -2.98
N SER A 510 20.74 25.60 -4.06
CA SER A 510 21.01 27.05 -4.00
C SER A 510 19.72 27.84 -3.75
N GLU A 511 19.76 28.97 -3.03
CA GLU A 511 18.60 29.83 -2.73
C GLU A 511 17.73 30.21 -3.95
N LYS A 512 18.24 30.07 -5.19
CA LYS A 512 17.55 30.38 -6.46
C LYS A 512 16.99 29.17 -7.22
N TYR A 513 16.83 28.00 -6.59
CA TYR A 513 16.36 26.80 -7.31
C TYR A 513 14.95 26.96 -7.92
N HIS A 514 14.82 26.69 -9.23
CA HIS A 514 13.55 26.83 -9.94
C HIS A 514 12.97 25.52 -10.48
N GLY A 515 13.79 24.57 -10.96
CA GLY A 515 13.25 23.33 -11.58
C GLY A 515 13.21 22.08 -10.69
N ILE A 516 13.87 22.09 -9.52
CA ILE A 516 13.98 20.94 -8.61
C ILE A 516 12.72 20.76 -7.71
N LYS A 517 11.73 21.64 -7.87
CA LYS A 517 10.47 21.62 -7.11
C LYS A 517 9.55 20.46 -7.48
N TYR A 518 9.80 19.81 -8.61
CA TYR A 518 8.94 18.76 -9.14
C TYR A 518 9.54 17.37 -8.89
N PRO A 519 8.71 16.31 -8.85
CA PRO A 519 9.20 14.95 -8.78
C PRO A 519 10.13 14.60 -9.95
N VAL A 520 11.01 13.63 -9.73
CA VAL A 520 12.04 13.17 -10.67
C VAL A 520 11.90 11.66 -10.86
N LYS A 521 12.06 11.19 -12.09
CA LYS A 521 12.15 9.75 -12.39
C LYS A 521 13.59 9.30 -12.21
N ALA A 522 13.81 8.29 -11.37
CA ALA A 522 15.05 7.53 -11.29
C ALA A 522 14.86 6.21 -12.05
N ARG A 523 15.50 6.09 -13.22
CA ARG A 523 15.41 4.91 -14.08
C ARG A 523 16.69 4.11 -14.03
N ASP A 524 16.60 2.86 -13.57
CA ASP A 524 17.68 1.88 -13.70
C ASP A 524 17.81 1.45 -15.16
N LEU A 525 19.02 1.61 -15.73
CA LEU A 525 19.33 1.31 -17.12
C LEU A 525 19.92 -0.09 -17.34
N LEU A 526 20.13 -0.87 -16.27
CA LEU A 526 20.68 -2.22 -16.39
C LEU A 526 19.63 -3.20 -16.95
N PRO A 527 19.96 -4.01 -17.99
CA PRO A 527 18.98 -4.79 -18.74
C PRO A 527 18.41 -5.99 -17.97
N TYR A 528 19.16 -6.52 -16.99
CA TYR A 528 18.79 -7.74 -16.25
C TYR A 528 17.89 -7.49 -15.04
N ARG A 529 17.80 -6.23 -14.58
CA ARG A 529 16.87 -5.82 -13.53
C ARG A 529 15.58 -5.36 -14.20
N LYS A 530 14.46 -6.08 -13.98
CA LYS A 530 13.12 -5.65 -14.43
C LYS A 530 12.94 -4.16 -14.11
N GLN A 531 12.88 -3.30 -15.14
CA GLN A 531 12.95 -1.83 -15.05
C GLN A 531 12.24 -1.27 -13.81
N ARG A 532 12.99 -0.95 -12.75
CA ARG A 532 12.48 -0.25 -11.57
C ARG A 532 12.62 1.25 -11.83
N THR A 533 11.62 1.85 -12.48
CA THR A 533 11.53 3.32 -12.49
C THR A 533 10.90 3.75 -11.18
N ASN A 534 11.66 4.46 -10.34
CA ASN A 534 11.17 5.05 -9.11
C ASN A 534 10.91 6.54 -9.32
N ILE A 535 10.00 7.10 -8.51
CA ILE A 535 9.74 8.53 -8.47
C ILE A 535 10.29 9.06 -7.14
N ILE A 536 11.13 10.09 -7.21
CA ILE A 536 11.77 10.72 -6.05
C ILE A 536 11.45 12.21 -6.02
N SER A 537 11.60 12.83 -4.85
CA SER A 537 11.57 14.29 -4.68
C SER A 537 12.93 14.79 -4.19
N PHE A 538 13.25 16.04 -4.50
CA PHE A 538 14.41 16.76 -3.96
C PHE A 538 14.00 17.90 -3.02
N THR A 539 12.69 18.11 -2.82
CA THR A 539 12.15 19.10 -1.89
C THR A 539 11.14 18.47 -0.94
N THR A 540 11.07 18.98 0.29
CA THR A 540 10.12 18.56 1.34
C THR A 540 8.80 19.35 1.32
N GLN A 541 8.61 20.30 0.40
CA GLN A 541 7.43 21.18 0.39
C GLN A 541 6.12 20.38 0.42
N SER A 542 5.11 20.97 1.08
CA SER A 542 3.73 20.50 1.24
C SER A 542 3.15 19.99 -0.08
N THR A 543 3.39 18.71 -0.35
CA THR A 543 3.03 18.06 -1.60
C THR A 543 2.09 16.93 -1.25
N MET A 544 0.79 17.21 -1.27
CA MET A 544 -0.22 16.16 -1.15
C MET A 544 -0.04 15.17 -2.30
N ASN A 545 -0.33 13.87 -2.07
CA ASN A 545 -0.10 12.74 -2.98
C ASN A 545 1.32 12.10 -2.92
N LEU A 546 1.96 12.13 -1.74
CA LEU A 546 3.28 11.49 -1.46
C LEU A 546 3.29 9.98 -1.66
N SER A 547 2.16 9.28 -1.56
CA SER A 547 2.12 7.81 -1.64
C SER A 547 2.66 7.22 -2.94
N ASN A 548 2.74 8.03 -4.01
CA ASN A 548 3.31 7.61 -5.29
C ASN A 548 4.78 8.03 -5.46
N ILE A 549 5.33 8.84 -4.56
CA ILE A 549 6.74 9.22 -4.51
C ILE A 549 7.41 8.27 -3.52
N LYS A 550 8.35 7.46 -4.01
CA LYS A 550 8.97 6.40 -3.19
C LYS A 550 9.88 7.00 -2.11
N TRP A 551 10.64 8.05 -2.46
CA TRP A 551 11.66 8.62 -1.59
C TRP A 551 11.61 10.15 -1.59
N ILE A 552 11.59 10.71 -0.38
CA ILE A 552 11.54 12.14 -0.05
C ILE A 552 12.90 12.50 0.57
N PRO A 553 13.42 13.73 0.39
CA PRO A 553 14.73 14.06 0.92
C PRO A 553 14.69 14.33 2.43
N GLU A 554 15.80 14.07 3.09
CA GLU A 554 16.03 14.31 4.52
C GLU A 554 17.23 15.24 4.70
N GLN A 555 17.22 16.03 5.77
CA GLN A 555 18.34 16.90 6.11
C GLN A 555 19.30 16.16 7.04
N ARG A 556 20.60 16.19 6.71
CA ARG A 556 21.70 15.62 7.49
C ARG A 556 22.17 16.58 8.57
N GLU A 557 22.85 16.03 9.58
CA GLU A 557 23.47 16.81 10.68
C GLU A 557 24.51 17.82 10.17
N ASP A 558 25.19 17.52 9.06
CA ASP A 558 26.18 18.38 8.41
C ASP A 558 25.56 19.54 7.59
N GLY A 559 24.23 19.61 7.52
CA GLY A 559 23.47 20.63 6.79
C GLY A 559 23.22 20.32 5.32
N TRP A 560 23.75 19.21 4.78
CA TRP A 560 23.40 18.72 3.45
C TRP A 560 22.04 18.02 3.45
N MET A 561 21.44 17.90 2.27
CA MET A 561 20.25 17.06 2.06
C MET A 561 20.68 15.72 1.48
N GLU A 562 19.89 14.68 1.73
CA GLU A 562 20.04 13.40 1.07
C GLU A 562 18.71 12.85 0.60
N VAL A 563 18.72 12.10 -0.50
CA VAL A 563 17.54 11.34 -0.95
C VAL A 563 17.97 9.97 -1.43
N ARG A 564 17.23 8.94 -1.05
CA ARG A 564 17.45 7.59 -1.58
C ARG A 564 17.14 7.55 -3.08
N VAL A 565 18.03 6.94 -3.86
CA VAL A 565 17.89 6.83 -5.32
C VAL A 565 17.98 5.40 -5.84
N TRP A 566 18.48 4.47 -5.03
CA TRP A 566 18.65 3.05 -5.42
C TRP A 566 18.72 2.12 -4.22
N GLU A 567 18.45 0.83 -4.45
CA GLU A 567 18.50 -0.23 -3.43
C GLU A 567 19.05 -1.52 -4.06
N ILE A 568 19.79 -2.28 -3.27
CA ILE A 568 20.35 -3.58 -3.63
C ILE A 568 20.44 -4.49 -2.41
N THR A 569 20.30 -5.79 -2.61
CA THR A 569 20.64 -6.80 -1.62
C THR A 569 21.98 -7.42 -2.01
N SER A 570 22.92 -7.52 -1.06
CA SER A 570 24.30 -7.97 -1.34
C SER A 570 24.44 -9.49 -1.56
N ASP A 571 23.38 -10.23 -1.87
CA ASP A 571 23.41 -11.70 -2.04
C ASP A 571 24.09 -12.17 -3.35
N MET A 572 24.75 -11.25 -4.06
CA MET A 572 25.49 -11.49 -5.29
C MET A 572 26.85 -12.12 -4.95
N HIS A 573 26.86 -13.36 -4.44
CA HIS A 573 28.03 -14.06 -3.88
C HIS A 573 29.21 -14.31 -4.83
N ASN A 574 29.17 -13.86 -6.09
CA ASN A 574 30.19 -14.18 -7.10
C ASN A 574 30.68 -13.00 -7.96
N GLU A 575 30.28 -11.75 -7.71
CA GLU A 575 30.72 -10.59 -8.51
C GLU A 575 31.74 -9.73 -7.73
N GLU A 576 32.85 -9.33 -8.37
CA GLU A 576 33.88 -8.44 -7.78
C GLU A 576 33.38 -7.00 -7.62
N SER A 577 32.45 -6.58 -8.49
CA SER A 577 31.82 -5.27 -8.44
C SER A 577 30.35 -5.37 -8.85
N ILE A 578 29.55 -4.44 -8.33
CA ILE A 578 28.14 -4.31 -8.63
C ILE A 578 27.96 -3.06 -9.49
N PRO A 579 27.52 -3.19 -10.75
CA PRO A 579 27.25 -2.02 -11.58
C PRO A 579 25.99 -1.29 -11.08
N MET A 580 26.05 0.04 -11.10
CA MET A 580 24.90 0.92 -10.93
C MET A 580 24.86 1.90 -12.10
N ASP A 581 23.69 2.00 -12.73
CA ASP A 581 23.48 2.87 -13.88
C ASP A 581 22.08 3.48 -13.83
N LEU A 582 22.02 4.71 -13.32
CA LEU A 582 20.79 5.44 -13.10
C LEU A 582 20.71 6.66 -14.00
N LYS A 583 19.54 6.82 -14.61
CA LYS A 583 19.17 8.04 -15.33
C LYS A 583 18.11 8.79 -14.53
N LEU A 584 18.47 9.99 -14.08
CA LEU A 584 17.57 10.91 -13.39
C LEU A 584 16.96 11.88 -14.40
N ILE A 585 15.64 11.92 -14.49
CA ILE A 585 14.90 12.70 -15.49
C ILE A 585 13.84 13.52 -14.77
N SER A 586 13.93 14.84 -14.88
CA SER A 586 12.89 15.71 -14.33
C SER A 586 11.58 15.52 -15.11
N PHE A 587 10.46 15.48 -14.41
CA PHE A 587 9.17 15.56 -15.09
C PHE A 587 8.96 16.96 -15.68
N GLU A 588 9.29 18.02 -14.92
CA GLU A 588 9.09 19.39 -15.33
C GLU A 588 10.29 20.27 -14.96
N GLY A 589 10.56 21.29 -15.78
CA GLY A 589 11.72 22.14 -15.58
C GLY A 589 13.05 21.40 -15.77
N LYS A 590 14.12 22.07 -15.37
CA LYS A 590 15.51 21.61 -15.50
C LYS A 590 16.13 21.53 -14.12
N PHE A 591 17.02 20.56 -13.89
CA PHE A 591 17.95 20.60 -12.78
C PHE A 591 18.78 21.87 -12.94
N SER A 592 18.58 22.85 -12.06
CA SER A 592 19.35 24.08 -12.03
C SER A 592 19.81 24.32 -10.61
N ASP A 593 21.10 24.57 -10.46
CA ASP A 593 21.73 24.88 -9.15
C ASP A 593 21.59 23.72 -8.13
N LEU A 594 21.53 22.47 -8.63
CA LEU A 594 21.68 21.26 -7.82
C LEU A 594 23.16 20.99 -7.59
N ILE A 595 23.62 21.15 -6.36
CA ILE A 595 25.02 20.90 -5.97
C ILE A 595 25.07 19.52 -5.34
N ILE A 596 25.82 18.60 -5.92
CA ILE A 596 25.93 17.20 -5.49
C ILE A 596 27.34 16.97 -4.95
N SER A 597 27.43 16.53 -3.70
CA SER A 597 28.71 16.16 -3.07
C SER A 597 29.14 14.76 -3.52
N GLY A 598 28.20 13.82 -3.57
CA GLY A 598 28.46 12.45 -3.97
C GLY A 598 27.26 11.55 -3.80
N ILE A 599 27.51 10.24 -3.91
CA ILE A 599 26.53 9.20 -3.58
C ILE A 599 27.06 8.34 -2.43
N GLU A 600 26.20 8.01 -1.47
CA GLU A 600 26.54 7.23 -0.28
C GLU A 600 25.73 5.93 -0.22
N PHE A 601 26.41 4.80 -0.11
CA PHE A 601 25.84 3.49 0.12
C PHE A 601 25.81 3.23 1.63
N ARG A 602 24.60 3.03 2.18
CA ARG A 602 24.38 2.71 3.59
C ARG A 602 23.54 1.44 3.75
N PRO A 603 23.80 0.64 4.79
CA PRO A 603 23.01 -0.54 5.11
C PRO A 603 21.57 -0.16 5.49
N ILE A 604 20.58 -0.96 5.09
CA ILE A 604 19.15 -0.82 5.43
C ILE A 604 18.55 -2.12 5.96
#